data_AF-A0A661AX22-F1
#
_entry.id   AF-A0A661AX22-F1
#
_cell.length_a   1.000
_cell.length_b   1.000
_cell.length_c   1.000
_cell.angle_alpha   90.00
_cell.angle_beta   90.00
_cell.angle_gamma   90.00
#
_symmetry.space_group_name_H-M   'P 1'
#
loop_
_entity.id
_entity.type
_entity.pdbx_description
1 polymer ?
#
loop_
_entity_poly.entity_id
_entity_poly.type
_entity_poly.pdbx_seq_one_letter_code
_entity_poly.pdbx_strand_id
1 'polypeptide(L)'
;QIAQQREDAVYNYLLSKIGNDKQIVKDDKNDPGKIRAGGGKPFPGIEKYLPMIEAENRRVELYPEIPSLTLSQVERTIDFNKGQIKKQVDFSANAMTYKSILERNPDVMLLLEGYATKDEGKNLLEISFGRAHDLKQQLKKVVPFYLWDRIFAWGDDRHPADKPYVKISLLPDGILYKPFEGRIFPKGETVQNPENFVQMSVKSDNPIESHRVELLDLSGKKVKQFAAGKGEPPGGLPWDWKMDNGQYIQGGNYYVGHISVTDELGAVGEAYSETLAVNQVDRVLGIETMLIVIFEFDKDIAISPYYHSRMEAVSRRLIDLAEHGEEKLTVAVTGHTDIIGLSRRNQELSMERSKRELKNLKVYLRYMLNLPDEAALDKWLSERKVTLTAEGYGPEKPYTLKKMREDGTIEEKILGDNKLPEGREINRRVLVEFRAE
;
A
#
# COMPACT_ATOMS: atom_id res chain seq x y z
N GLN A 1 22.68 23.29 24.44
CA GLN A 1 24.03 22.81 24.05
C GLN A 1 23.99 21.39 23.44
N ILE A 2 23.50 20.35 24.14
CA ILE A 2 23.46 18.97 23.61
C ILE A 2 22.57 18.84 22.36
N ALA A 3 21.40 19.49 22.33
CA ALA A 3 20.52 19.48 21.15
C ALA A 3 21.22 20.05 19.90
N GLN A 4 21.90 21.20 20.05
CA GLN A 4 22.69 21.82 18.98
C GLN A 4 23.79 20.89 18.45
N GLN A 5 24.53 20.23 19.36
CA GLN A 5 25.58 19.29 18.96
C GLN A 5 25.03 18.10 18.14
N ARG A 6 23.81 17.65 18.44
CA ARG A 6 23.14 16.59 17.68
C ARG A 6 22.65 17.10 16.33
N GLU A 7 22.07 18.30 16.29
CA GLU A 7 21.68 18.94 15.03
C GLU A 7 22.90 19.10 14.11
N ASP A 8 24.02 19.59 14.63
CA ASP A 8 25.29 19.71 13.90
C ASP A 8 25.78 18.35 13.39
N ALA A 9 25.71 17.31 14.22
CA ALA A 9 26.11 15.97 13.83
C ALA A 9 25.24 15.40 12.69
N VAL A 10 23.91 15.55 12.79
CA VAL A 10 22.96 15.11 11.75
C VAL A 10 23.18 15.90 10.48
N TYR A 11 23.29 17.23 10.57
CA TYR A 11 23.57 18.09 9.42
C TYR A 11 24.85 17.69 8.70
N ASN A 12 25.96 17.54 9.43
CA ASN A 12 27.26 17.16 8.85
C ASN A 12 27.21 15.76 8.23
N TYR A 13 26.49 14.82 8.87
CA TYR A 13 26.27 13.49 8.31
C TYR A 13 25.52 13.56 6.98
N LEU A 14 24.38 14.26 6.93
CA LEU A 14 23.58 14.41 5.71
C LEU A 14 24.36 15.15 4.61
N LEU A 15 25.09 16.21 4.97
CA LEU A 15 25.95 16.95 4.05
C LEU A 15 27.03 16.03 3.44
N SER A 16 27.62 15.14 4.24
CA SER A 16 28.59 14.15 3.74
C SER A 16 28.00 13.13 2.76
N LYS A 17 26.68 12.91 2.78
CA LYS A 17 25.98 11.98 1.89
C LYS A 17 25.45 12.65 0.63
N ILE A 18 24.92 13.86 0.78
CA ILE A 18 24.25 14.60 -0.28
C ILE A 18 25.26 15.43 -1.09
N GLY A 19 26.32 15.93 -0.45
CA GLY A 19 27.39 16.70 -1.10
C GLY A 19 26.99 18.12 -1.50
N ASN A 20 25.81 18.61 -1.09
CA ASN A 20 25.30 19.94 -1.42
C ASN A 20 24.57 20.56 -0.21
N ASP A 21 25.11 21.66 0.31
CA ASP A 21 24.57 22.40 1.45
C ASP A 21 23.27 23.16 1.12
N LYS A 22 22.98 23.41 -0.16
CA LYS A 22 21.73 24.06 -0.58
C LYS A 22 20.48 23.17 -0.47
N GLN A 23 20.66 21.87 -0.21
CA GLN A 23 19.57 20.91 -0.07
C GLN A 23 19.24 20.58 1.40
N ILE A 24 20.00 21.13 2.35
CA ILE A 24 19.83 20.88 3.78
C ILE A 24 19.94 22.21 4.50
N VAL A 25 18.91 22.60 5.23
CA VAL A 25 18.89 23.84 6.01
C VAL A 25 18.73 23.47 7.48
N LYS A 26 19.53 24.11 8.35
CA LYS A 26 19.30 24.03 9.81
C LYS A 26 18.14 24.95 10.16
N ASP A 27 17.19 24.43 10.93
CA ASP A 27 16.03 25.22 11.36
C ASP A 27 16.26 25.75 12.77
N ASP A 28 16.78 26.98 12.83
CA ASP A 28 17.08 27.68 14.07
C ASP A 28 15.80 28.10 14.86
N LYS A 29 14.61 27.86 14.30
CA LYS A 29 13.33 28.25 14.92
C LYS A 29 12.82 27.22 15.92
N ASN A 30 13.43 26.03 15.98
CA ASN A 30 12.95 24.97 16.86
C ASN A 30 13.43 25.20 18.31
N ASP A 31 12.52 25.19 19.28
CA ASP A 31 12.85 25.35 20.70
C ASP A 31 13.34 24.01 21.28
N PRO A 32 14.65 23.87 21.58
CA PRO A 32 15.19 22.63 22.15
C PRO A 32 14.70 22.36 23.58
N GLY A 33 14.00 23.31 24.21
CA GLY A 33 13.34 23.19 25.51
C GLY A 33 11.87 22.72 25.42
N LYS A 34 11.29 22.60 24.22
CA LYS A 34 9.91 22.13 24.05
C LYS A 34 9.78 20.69 24.53
N ILE A 35 8.94 20.47 25.55
CA ILE A 35 8.65 19.14 26.07
C ILE A 35 7.85 18.36 25.03
N ARG A 36 8.44 17.28 24.50
CA ARG A 36 7.83 16.37 23.50
C ARG A 36 7.23 15.12 24.17
N ALA A 37 7.87 14.64 25.23
CA ALA A 37 7.45 13.51 26.04
C ALA A 37 7.41 13.90 27.51
N GLY A 38 6.50 13.28 28.26
CA GLY A 38 6.38 13.49 29.72
C GLY A 38 5.66 14.78 30.13
N GLY A 39 4.93 15.44 29.23
CA GLY A 39 4.12 16.63 29.55
C GLY A 39 2.80 16.33 30.30
N GLY A 40 2.47 15.05 30.48
CA GLY A 40 1.28 14.60 31.21
C GLY A 40 1.45 14.65 32.74
N LYS A 41 0.36 14.36 33.47
CA LYS A 41 0.44 14.25 34.93
C LYS A 41 1.40 13.11 35.32
N PRO A 42 2.32 13.34 36.27
CA PRO A 42 3.19 12.28 36.77
C PRO A 42 2.36 11.10 37.27
N PHE A 43 2.84 9.88 37.00
CA PHE A 43 2.24 8.64 37.48
C PHE A 43 3.26 7.85 38.30
N PRO A 44 2.83 6.99 39.24
CA PRO A 44 3.74 6.19 40.04
C PRO A 44 4.67 5.32 39.17
N GLY A 45 5.97 5.41 39.39
CA GLY A 45 6.98 4.67 38.62
C GLY A 45 7.39 5.35 37.31
N ILE A 46 7.06 6.63 37.10
CA ILE A 46 7.56 7.43 35.98
C ILE A 46 9.08 7.61 36.03
N GLU A 47 9.68 7.51 37.22
CA GLU A 47 11.11 7.73 37.49
C GLU A 47 11.98 6.82 36.61
N LYS A 48 11.55 5.56 36.40
CA LYS A 48 12.26 4.60 35.55
C LYS A 48 12.25 4.97 34.06
N TYR A 49 11.32 5.82 33.63
CA TYR A 49 11.19 6.28 32.25
C TYR A 49 11.82 7.64 32.00
N LEU A 50 12.21 8.39 33.04
CA LEU A 50 12.81 9.72 32.89
C LEU A 50 13.99 9.76 31.91
N PRO A 51 14.96 8.81 31.94
CA PRO A 51 16.05 8.81 30.96
C PRO A 51 15.57 8.63 29.52
N MET A 52 14.51 7.83 29.32
CA MET A 52 13.94 7.62 27.99
C MET A 52 13.18 8.87 27.53
N ILE A 53 12.38 9.48 28.39
CA ILE A 53 11.65 10.74 28.14
C ILE A 53 12.64 11.87 27.77
N GLU A 54 13.74 12.01 28.51
CA GLU A 54 14.80 12.96 28.19
C GLU A 54 15.47 12.66 26.84
N ALA A 55 15.60 11.38 26.48
CA ALA A 55 16.10 11.01 25.16
C ALA A 55 15.11 11.37 24.05
N GLU A 56 13.80 11.25 24.28
CA GLU A 56 12.74 11.72 23.37
C GLU A 56 12.80 13.23 23.17
N ASN A 57 12.96 13.99 24.25
CA ASN A 57 12.99 15.45 24.20
C ASN A 57 14.22 16.01 23.48
N ARG A 58 15.32 15.23 23.38
CA ARG A 58 16.60 15.65 22.76
C ARG A 58 16.79 15.18 21.32
N ARG A 59 15.72 14.83 20.61
CA ARG A 59 15.80 14.38 19.21
C ARG A 59 15.98 15.56 18.25
N VAL A 60 16.62 15.27 17.12
CA VAL A 60 16.64 16.12 15.92
C VAL A 60 15.49 15.66 15.04
N GLU A 61 14.69 16.60 14.56
CA GLU A 61 13.59 16.35 13.62
C GLU A 61 14.00 16.85 12.24
N LEU A 62 13.55 16.14 11.21
CA LEU A 62 13.76 16.54 9.82
C LEU A 62 12.38 16.81 9.21
N TYR A 63 12.28 17.90 8.47
CA TYR A 63 11.07 18.24 7.73
C TYR A 63 11.45 18.47 6.26
N PRO A 64 10.70 17.90 5.31
CA PRO A 64 10.95 18.17 3.90
C PRO A 64 10.22 19.45 3.48
N GLU A 65 10.85 20.22 2.59
CA GLU A 65 10.27 21.46 2.06
C GLU A 65 10.43 21.54 0.53
N ILE A 66 9.60 22.36 -0.11
CA ILE A 66 9.68 22.66 -1.54
C ILE A 66 10.02 24.15 -1.70
N PRO A 67 11.30 24.54 -1.58
CA PRO A 67 11.69 25.94 -1.42
C PRO A 67 11.38 26.82 -2.64
N SER A 68 11.23 26.21 -3.81
CA SER A 68 10.94 26.90 -5.07
C SER A 68 9.46 27.26 -5.26
N LEU A 69 8.57 26.89 -4.33
CA LEU A 69 7.13 27.14 -4.42
C LEU A 69 6.65 28.04 -3.28
N THR A 70 5.75 28.96 -3.62
CA THR A 70 5.04 29.78 -2.63
C THR A 70 3.99 28.94 -1.90
N LEU A 71 3.58 29.37 -0.69
CA LEU A 71 2.54 28.67 0.09
C LEU A 71 1.25 28.49 -0.72
N SER A 72 0.82 29.47 -1.52
CA SER A 72 -0.36 29.37 -2.38
C SER A 72 -0.22 28.38 -3.55
N GLN A 73 1.02 28.01 -3.91
CA GLN A 73 1.29 26.97 -4.90
C GLN A 73 1.37 25.59 -4.27
N VAL A 74 1.75 25.51 -2.99
CA VAL A 74 1.83 24.27 -2.21
C VAL A 74 0.48 23.88 -1.61
N GLU A 75 -0.30 24.87 -1.18
CA GLU A 75 -1.56 24.69 -0.48
C GLU A 75 -2.68 25.52 -1.09
N ARG A 76 -3.86 24.90 -1.22
CA ARG A 76 -5.09 25.57 -1.66
C ARG A 76 -6.27 25.07 -0.85
N THR A 77 -7.10 26.00 -0.39
CA THR A 77 -8.34 25.68 0.32
C THR A 77 -9.55 25.88 -0.58
N ILE A 78 -10.47 24.92 -0.55
CA ILE A 78 -11.77 24.99 -1.22
C ILE A 78 -12.87 24.90 -0.16
N ASP A 79 -13.62 25.99 0.03
CA ASP A 79 -14.71 26.03 1.01
C ASP A 79 -15.93 25.21 0.54
N PHE A 80 -16.66 24.63 1.49
CA PHE A 80 -17.91 23.91 1.26
C PHE A 80 -19.02 24.52 2.12
N ASN A 81 -20.27 24.35 1.66
CA ASN A 81 -21.42 24.62 2.51
C ASN A 81 -21.60 23.48 3.53
N LYS A 82 -22.21 23.80 4.67
CA LYS A 82 -22.56 22.80 5.69
C LYS A 82 -23.45 21.71 5.08
N GLY A 83 -23.14 20.45 5.35
CA GLY A 83 -23.76 19.24 4.77
C GLY A 83 -23.33 18.91 3.34
N GLN A 84 -22.64 19.82 2.64
CA GLN A 84 -22.27 19.61 1.24
C GLN A 84 -21.09 18.65 1.14
N ILE A 85 -21.27 17.53 0.44
CA ILE A 85 -20.19 16.57 0.12
C ILE A 85 -19.61 16.85 -1.27
N LYS A 86 -20.46 17.21 -2.24
CA LYS A 86 -20.05 17.38 -3.64
C LYS A 86 -19.97 18.85 -4.03
N LYS A 87 -18.91 19.25 -4.72
CA LYS A 87 -18.74 20.61 -5.25
C LYS A 87 -17.97 20.59 -6.55
N GLN A 88 -18.52 21.17 -7.61
CA GLN A 88 -17.80 21.31 -8.87
C GLN A 88 -16.71 22.38 -8.74
N VAL A 89 -15.48 22.01 -9.10
CA VAL A 89 -14.31 22.87 -9.11
C VAL A 89 -13.55 22.63 -10.41
N ASP A 90 -13.26 23.71 -11.13
CA ASP A 90 -12.41 23.62 -12.31
C ASP A 90 -10.93 23.57 -11.91
N PHE A 91 -10.29 22.43 -12.18
CA PHE A 91 -8.87 22.20 -11.95
C PHE A 91 -8.02 22.31 -13.24
N SER A 92 -8.62 22.66 -14.38
CA SER A 92 -7.94 22.67 -15.68
C SER A 92 -6.72 23.59 -15.69
N ALA A 93 -6.83 24.76 -15.04
CA ALA A 93 -5.71 25.70 -14.90
C ALA A 93 -4.55 25.16 -14.05
N ASN A 94 -4.80 24.20 -13.15
CA ASN A 94 -3.80 23.63 -12.26
C ASN A 94 -3.19 22.32 -12.78
N ALA A 95 -3.80 21.70 -13.79
CA ALA A 95 -3.41 20.38 -14.29
C ALA A 95 -1.93 20.31 -14.72
N MET A 96 -1.47 21.29 -15.50
CA MET A 96 -0.07 21.35 -15.95
C MET A 96 0.91 21.58 -14.79
N THR A 97 0.52 22.38 -13.80
CA THR A 97 1.33 22.63 -12.61
C THR A 97 1.49 21.36 -11.78
N TYR A 98 0.38 20.68 -11.45
CA TYR A 98 0.45 19.42 -10.71
C TYR A 98 1.21 18.34 -11.48
N LYS A 99 0.96 18.20 -12.78
CA LYS A 99 1.71 17.28 -13.65
C LYS A 99 3.21 17.55 -13.56
N SER A 100 3.64 18.80 -13.80
CA SER A 100 5.06 19.15 -13.81
C SER A 100 5.73 18.96 -12.45
N ILE A 101 5.05 19.26 -11.35
CA ILE A 101 5.62 19.10 -10.01
C ILE A 101 5.75 17.62 -9.68
N LEU A 102 4.69 16.83 -9.90
CA LEU A 102 4.70 15.42 -9.57
C LEU A 102 5.74 14.68 -10.44
N GLU A 103 5.79 14.90 -11.75
CA GLU A 103 6.76 14.24 -12.64
C GLU A 103 8.22 14.49 -12.26
N ARG A 104 8.55 15.71 -11.81
CA ARG A 104 9.92 16.08 -11.45
C ARG A 104 10.35 15.62 -10.07
N ASN A 105 9.39 15.30 -9.20
CA ASN A 105 9.66 15.01 -7.79
C ASN A 105 8.97 13.69 -7.41
N PRO A 106 9.59 12.52 -7.59
CA PRO A 106 8.94 11.22 -7.41
C PRO A 106 8.36 10.99 -6.02
N ASP A 107 8.92 11.62 -4.99
CA ASP A 107 8.53 11.44 -3.59
C ASP A 107 7.55 12.52 -3.07
N VAL A 108 7.10 13.43 -3.93
CA VAL A 108 6.02 14.37 -3.62
C VAL A 108 4.65 13.69 -3.81
N MET A 109 3.62 14.09 -3.08
CA MET A 109 2.24 13.68 -3.38
C MET A 109 1.28 14.85 -3.25
N LEU A 110 0.09 14.69 -3.81
CA LEU A 110 -1.03 15.61 -3.61
C LEU A 110 -1.99 15.00 -2.60
N LEU A 111 -2.15 15.62 -1.44
CA LEU A 111 -3.12 15.20 -0.42
C LEU A 111 -4.30 16.17 -0.39
N LEU A 112 -5.51 15.63 -0.44
CA LEU A 112 -6.75 16.35 -0.21
C LEU A 112 -7.28 15.99 1.17
N GLU A 113 -7.27 16.95 2.09
CA GLU A 113 -7.74 16.78 3.47
C GLU A 113 -9.08 17.49 3.62
N GLY A 114 -10.13 16.72 3.84
CA GLY A 114 -11.46 17.26 4.08
C GLY A 114 -11.68 17.55 5.56
N TYR A 115 -12.40 18.64 5.83
CA TYR A 115 -12.76 19.09 7.16
C TYR A 115 -14.27 19.29 7.26
N ALA A 116 -14.79 19.04 8.46
CA ALA A 116 -16.18 19.20 8.80
C ALA A 116 -16.32 20.06 10.06
N THR A 117 -17.50 20.66 10.23
CA THR A 117 -17.83 21.42 11.43
C THR A 117 -18.45 20.50 12.49
N LYS A 118 -18.38 20.89 13.77
CA LYS A 118 -18.92 20.10 14.90
C LYS A 118 -20.40 19.77 14.75
N ASP A 119 -21.14 20.60 14.02
CA ASP A 119 -22.58 20.49 13.86
C ASP A 119 -22.98 19.60 12.66
N GLU A 120 -22.02 19.03 11.93
CA GLU A 120 -22.29 18.16 10.76
C GLU A 120 -22.55 16.70 11.14
N GLY A 121 -22.87 16.47 12.42
CA GLY A 121 -23.29 15.18 12.94
C GLY A 121 -22.18 14.41 13.62
N LYS A 122 -22.49 13.16 13.98
CA LYS A 122 -21.61 12.31 14.79
C LYS A 122 -20.47 11.67 13.99
N ASN A 123 -20.61 11.55 12.67
CA ASN A 123 -19.61 10.92 11.80
C ASN A 123 -18.88 11.94 10.93
N LEU A 124 -18.07 12.79 11.58
CA LEU A 124 -17.29 13.82 10.88
C LEU A 124 -16.35 13.23 9.83
N LEU A 125 -15.75 12.07 10.11
CA LEU A 125 -14.83 11.38 9.21
C LEU A 125 -15.42 11.16 7.82
N GLU A 126 -16.65 10.67 7.73
CA GLU A 126 -17.25 10.26 6.46
C GLU A 126 -17.60 11.46 5.58
N ILE A 127 -18.15 12.52 6.16
CA ILE A 127 -18.47 13.75 5.43
C ILE A 127 -17.19 14.50 5.02
N SER A 128 -16.19 14.56 5.90
CA SER A 128 -14.86 15.09 5.61
C SER A 128 -14.21 14.33 4.44
N PHE A 129 -14.12 13.01 4.55
CA PHE A 129 -13.53 12.16 3.51
C PHE A 129 -14.28 12.26 2.18
N GLY A 130 -15.61 12.31 2.22
CA GLY A 130 -16.44 12.42 1.01
C GLY A 130 -16.13 13.67 0.19
N ARG A 131 -15.89 14.82 0.85
CA ARG A 131 -15.49 16.06 0.17
C ARG A 131 -14.13 15.93 -0.50
N ALA A 132 -13.15 15.40 0.24
CA ALA A 132 -11.81 15.17 -0.28
C ALA A 132 -11.83 14.19 -1.46
N HIS A 133 -12.62 13.12 -1.36
CA HIS A 133 -12.78 12.13 -2.41
C HIS A 133 -13.44 12.73 -3.66
N ASP A 134 -14.50 13.53 -3.51
CA ASP A 134 -15.17 14.21 -4.64
C ASP A 134 -14.19 15.08 -5.44
N LEU A 135 -13.39 15.90 -4.76
CA LEU A 135 -12.38 16.72 -5.41
C LEU A 135 -11.24 15.88 -6.00
N LYS A 136 -10.82 14.79 -5.34
CA LYS A 136 -9.84 13.85 -5.87
C LYS A 136 -10.32 13.28 -7.21
N GLN A 137 -11.57 12.86 -7.32
CA GLN A 137 -12.12 12.33 -8.57
C GLN A 137 -12.14 13.38 -9.69
N GLN A 138 -12.41 14.65 -9.36
CA GLN A 138 -12.33 15.75 -10.33
C GLN A 138 -10.89 16.01 -10.79
N LEU A 139 -9.92 16.00 -9.86
CA LEU A 139 -8.51 16.14 -10.18
C LEU A 139 -7.98 15.01 -11.07
N LYS A 140 -8.40 13.76 -10.83
CA LYS A 140 -8.05 12.62 -11.68
C LYS A 140 -8.50 12.79 -13.14
N LYS A 141 -9.55 13.57 -13.40
CA LYS A 141 -10.00 13.83 -14.80
C LYS A 141 -9.06 14.75 -15.57
N VAL A 142 -8.26 15.58 -14.89
CA VAL A 142 -7.37 16.56 -15.53
C VAL A 142 -5.89 16.21 -15.38
N VAL A 143 -5.52 15.38 -14.40
CA VAL A 143 -4.16 14.90 -14.20
C VAL A 143 -3.97 13.55 -14.92
N PRO A 144 -2.84 13.32 -15.63
CA PRO A 144 -2.57 12.05 -16.30
C PRO A 144 -2.68 10.82 -15.39
N PHE A 145 -3.18 9.71 -15.94
CA PHE A 145 -3.51 8.50 -15.17
C PHE A 145 -2.32 7.88 -14.42
N TYR A 146 -1.11 7.96 -14.97
CA TYR A 146 0.11 7.45 -14.34
C TYR A 146 0.54 8.23 -13.09
N LEU A 147 -0.12 9.36 -12.78
CA LEU A 147 0.10 10.13 -11.56
C LEU A 147 -1.03 9.94 -10.54
N TRP A 148 -2.08 9.18 -10.86
CA TRP A 148 -3.25 9.02 -9.99
C TRP A 148 -2.91 8.37 -8.64
N ASP A 149 -1.91 7.49 -8.62
CA ASP A 149 -1.42 6.84 -7.39
C ASP A 149 -0.57 7.78 -6.52
N ARG A 150 -0.51 9.07 -6.88
CA ARG A 150 0.12 10.14 -6.10
C ARG A 150 -0.87 11.23 -5.69
N ILE A 151 -2.16 10.99 -5.86
CA ILE A 151 -3.25 11.88 -5.44
C ILE A 151 -4.08 11.13 -4.41
N PHE A 152 -4.12 11.61 -3.18
CA PHE A 152 -4.77 10.94 -2.05
C PHE A 152 -5.87 11.83 -1.47
N ALA A 153 -6.88 11.21 -0.86
CA ALA A 153 -7.94 11.88 -0.13
C ALA A 153 -7.91 11.39 1.33
N TRP A 154 -8.17 12.27 2.28
CA TRP A 154 -8.25 11.99 3.71
C TRP A 154 -9.37 12.82 4.35
N GLY A 155 -9.96 12.33 5.43
CA GLY A 155 -10.96 13.07 6.21
C GLY A 155 -10.48 13.31 7.63
N ASP A 156 -10.46 14.56 8.07
CA ASP A 156 -10.20 14.92 9.47
C ASP A 156 -11.50 14.83 10.29
N ASP A 157 -11.44 14.13 11.42
CA ASP A 157 -12.55 13.98 12.38
C ASP A 157 -12.23 14.50 13.79
N ARG A 158 -11.08 15.14 13.99
CA ARG A 158 -10.54 15.56 15.30
C ARG A 158 -10.40 17.05 15.47
N HIS A 159 -10.19 17.72 14.36
CA HIS A 159 -10.08 19.16 14.29
C HIS A 159 -11.30 19.69 13.54
N PRO A 160 -12.50 19.66 14.16
CA PRO A 160 -13.65 20.31 13.56
C PRO A 160 -13.30 21.76 13.23
N ALA A 161 -13.49 22.10 11.97
CA ALA A 161 -13.25 23.44 11.48
C ALA A 161 -14.44 24.35 11.77
N ASP A 162 -14.21 25.66 11.75
CA ASP A 162 -15.28 26.66 11.86
C ASP A 162 -16.20 26.64 10.64
N LYS A 163 -15.63 26.30 9.47
CA LYS A 163 -16.34 26.11 8.21
C LYS A 163 -15.88 24.82 7.55
N PRO A 164 -16.74 24.10 6.82
CA PRO A 164 -16.29 22.92 6.09
C PRO A 164 -15.46 23.33 4.87
N TYR A 165 -14.35 22.65 4.64
CA TYR A 165 -13.46 22.91 3.50
C TYR A 165 -12.66 21.65 3.12
N VAL A 166 -12.00 21.69 1.97
CA VAL A 166 -10.92 20.76 1.62
C VAL A 166 -9.64 21.54 1.46
N LYS A 167 -8.58 21.11 2.16
CA LYS A 167 -7.22 21.59 1.97
C LYS A 167 -6.51 20.66 0.98
N ILE A 168 -5.97 21.22 -0.09
CA ILE A 168 -5.20 20.51 -1.10
C ILE A 168 -3.74 20.89 -0.88
N SER A 169 -2.89 19.93 -0.56
CA SER A 169 -1.50 20.13 -0.17
C SER A 169 -0.55 19.31 -1.03
N LEU A 170 0.54 19.92 -1.51
CA LEU A 170 1.69 19.19 -2.05
C LEU A 170 2.60 18.80 -0.88
N LEU A 171 2.74 17.49 -0.64
CA LEU A 171 3.52 16.95 0.46
C LEU A 171 4.84 16.35 -0.05
N PRO A 172 6.01 16.89 0.33
CA PRO A 172 7.31 16.32 0.01
C PRO A 172 7.74 15.21 1.00
N ASP A 173 6.87 14.86 1.93
CA ASP A 173 7.05 13.92 3.03
C ASP A 173 7.52 12.52 2.62
N GLY A 174 7.35 12.12 1.36
CA GLY A 174 7.87 10.86 0.86
C GLY A 174 9.40 10.75 0.93
N ILE A 175 10.13 11.87 0.95
CA ILE A 175 11.59 11.86 1.12
C ILE A 175 12.00 11.21 2.44
N LEU A 176 11.20 11.41 3.49
CA LEU A 176 11.49 10.93 4.85
C LEU A 176 10.68 9.70 5.24
N TYR A 177 9.41 9.67 4.85
CA TYR A 177 8.42 8.74 5.40
C TYR A 177 7.96 7.67 4.42
N LYS A 178 8.46 7.68 3.18
CA LYS A 178 8.21 6.58 2.24
C LYS A 178 8.72 5.29 2.85
N PRO A 179 7.85 4.32 3.14
CA PRO A 179 8.29 3.07 3.74
C PRO A 179 9.20 2.35 2.76
N PHE A 180 10.19 1.65 3.30
CA PHE A 180 10.90 0.65 2.52
C PHE A 180 9.87 -0.36 2.04
N GLU A 181 9.61 -0.39 0.74
CA GLU A 181 8.87 -1.48 0.11
C GLU A 181 9.70 -2.74 0.33
N GLY A 182 9.38 -3.47 1.40
CA GLY A 182 9.90 -4.80 1.60
C GLY A 182 9.56 -5.58 0.34
N ARG A 183 10.56 -6.16 -0.32
CA ARG A 183 10.29 -7.02 -1.48
C ARG A 183 9.30 -8.09 -1.03
N ILE A 184 8.18 -8.20 -1.74
CA ILE A 184 7.25 -9.30 -1.54
C ILE A 184 8.07 -10.58 -1.80
N PHE A 185 8.14 -11.46 -0.80
CA PHE A 185 8.88 -12.71 -0.90
C PHE A 185 7.89 -13.80 -1.32
N PRO A 186 7.81 -14.16 -2.62
CA PRO A 186 6.97 -15.27 -3.04
C PRO A 186 7.44 -16.54 -2.32
N LYS A 187 6.56 -17.15 -1.53
CA LYS A 187 6.85 -18.43 -0.86
C LYS A 187 6.84 -19.61 -1.83
N GLY A 188 6.34 -19.40 -3.05
CA GLY A 188 6.26 -20.37 -4.13
C GLY A 188 5.11 -20.00 -5.07
N GLU A 189 5.09 -20.62 -6.25
CA GLU A 189 3.97 -20.58 -7.18
C GLU A 189 3.26 -21.94 -7.12
N THR A 190 1.93 -21.92 -7.07
CA THR A 190 1.11 -23.13 -7.13
C THR A 190 0.04 -22.98 -8.20
N VAL A 191 -0.36 -24.10 -8.80
CA VAL A 191 -1.45 -24.13 -9.77
C VAL A 191 -2.68 -24.73 -9.11
N GLN A 192 -3.78 -23.98 -9.19
CA GLN A 192 -5.00 -24.28 -8.46
C GLN A 192 -5.75 -25.50 -9.02
N ASN A 193 -5.74 -25.66 -10.35
CA ASN A 193 -6.22 -26.86 -11.02
C ASN A 193 -5.05 -27.54 -11.76
N PRO A 194 -4.25 -28.38 -11.08
CA PRO A 194 -3.08 -29.01 -11.70
C PRO A 194 -3.47 -30.02 -12.79
N GLU A 195 -4.74 -30.47 -12.82
CA GLU A 195 -5.26 -31.40 -13.81
C GLU A 195 -5.91 -30.61 -14.96
N ASN A 196 -5.09 -30.21 -15.93
CA ASN A 196 -5.56 -29.64 -17.19
C ASN A 196 -5.47 -30.67 -18.32
N PHE A 197 -6.30 -30.52 -19.35
CA PHE A 197 -6.35 -31.44 -20.47
C PHE A 197 -6.42 -30.68 -21.79
N VAL A 198 -5.44 -30.93 -22.65
CA VAL A 198 -5.36 -30.34 -23.99
C VAL A 198 -6.09 -31.25 -24.94
N GLN A 199 -7.17 -30.76 -25.54
CA GLN A 199 -7.90 -31.49 -26.58
C GLN A 199 -7.47 -31.03 -27.96
N MET A 200 -7.38 -31.99 -28.89
CA MET A 200 -7.06 -31.72 -30.27
C MET A 200 -7.86 -32.64 -31.18
N SER A 201 -8.31 -32.09 -32.30
CA SER A 201 -9.08 -32.83 -33.30
C SER A 201 -8.57 -32.45 -34.67
N VAL A 202 -8.28 -33.46 -35.47
CA VAL A 202 -7.87 -33.31 -36.86
C VAL A 202 -8.82 -34.11 -37.72
N LYS A 203 -9.24 -33.51 -38.83
CA LYS A 203 -10.03 -34.16 -39.87
C LYS A 203 -9.24 -34.08 -41.17
N SER A 204 -8.88 -35.24 -41.71
CA SER A 204 -8.14 -35.37 -42.96
C SER A 204 -8.79 -36.43 -43.84
N ASP A 205 -8.83 -36.20 -45.15
CA ASP A 205 -9.34 -37.18 -46.13
C ASP A 205 -8.27 -38.24 -46.46
N ASN A 206 -6.99 -37.92 -46.23
CA ASN A 206 -5.84 -38.82 -46.39
C ASN A 206 -5.23 -39.18 -45.02
N PRO A 207 -4.57 -40.34 -44.88
CA PRO A 207 -3.82 -40.68 -43.66
C PRO A 207 -2.78 -39.61 -43.32
N ILE A 208 -2.66 -39.31 -42.03
CA ILE A 208 -1.69 -38.34 -41.53
C ILE A 208 -0.31 -39.01 -41.44
N GLU A 209 0.68 -38.48 -42.14
CA GLU A 209 2.06 -38.96 -42.06
C GLU A 209 2.73 -38.49 -40.77
N SER A 210 2.56 -37.21 -40.42
CA SER A 210 3.16 -36.64 -39.21
C SER A 210 2.34 -35.51 -38.60
N HIS A 211 2.55 -35.27 -37.31
CA HIS A 211 1.91 -34.22 -36.55
C HIS A 211 2.89 -33.52 -35.61
N ARG A 212 2.54 -32.28 -35.25
CA ARG A 212 3.20 -31.46 -34.25
C ARG A 212 2.15 -30.62 -33.52
N VAL A 213 2.19 -30.65 -32.19
CA VAL A 213 1.24 -29.97 -31.31
C VAL A 213 2.01 -29.20 -30.26
N GLU A 214 1.82 -27.89 -30.24
CA GLU A 214 2.65 -26.95 -29.49
C GLU A 214 1.79 -25.87 -28.82
N LEU A 215 2.34 -25.24 -27.79
CA LEU A 215 1.84 -24.00 -27.22
C LEU A 215 2.82 -22.88 -27.55
N LEU A 216 2.29 -21.78 -28.07
CA LEU A 216 3.04 -20.59 -28.47
C LEU A 216 2.66 -19.41 -27.59
N ASP A 217 3.60 -18.49 -27.35
CA ASP A 217 3.26 -17.15 -26.86
C ASP A 217 2.79 -16.24 -28.01
N LEU A 218 2.31 -15.02 -27.69
CA LEU A 218 1.84 -14.07 -28.71
C LEU A 218 2.94 -13.58 -29.68
N SER A 219 4.22 -13.82 -29.39
CA SER A 219 5.33 -13.54 -30.32
C SER A 219 5.57 -14.69 -31.31
N GLY A 220 4.81 -15.79 -31.20
CA GLY A 220 4.97 -17.00 -32.00
C GLY A 220 6.07 -17.93 -31.50
N LYS A 221 6.64 -17.66 -30.32
CA LYS A 221 7.69 -18.49 -29.74
C LYS A 221 7.06 -19.67 -29.01
N LYS A 222 7.59 -20.87 -29.28
CA LYS A 222 7.20 -22.11 -28.59
C LYS A 222 7.59 -22.07 -27.11
N VAL A 223 6.61 -22.36 -26.26
CA VAL A 223 6.80 -22.49 -24.80
C VAL A 223 6.61 -23.92 -24.29
N LYS A 224 5.84 -24.74 -25.02
CA LYS A 224 5.60 -26.16 -24.70
C LYS A 224 5.40 -26.96 -25.98
N GLN A 225 5.96 -28.17 -26.06
CA GLN A 225 5.57 -29.16 -27.06
C GLN A 225 4.74 -30.26 -26.38
N PHE A 226 3.51 -30.46 -26.83
CA PHE A 226 2.61 -31.48 -26.28
C PHE A 226 2.84 -32.84 -26.95
N ALA A 227 2.90 -32.86 -28.29
CA ALA A 227 3.15 -34.06 -29.07
C ALA A 227 3.87 -33.73 -30.37
N ALA A 228 4.71 -34.66 -30.84
CA ALA A 228 5.21 -34.66 -32.20
C ALA A 228 5.55 -36.10 -32.59
N GLY A 229 5.19 -36.51 -33.80
CA GLY A 229 5.40 -37.89 -34.22
C GLY A 229 4.81 -38.23 -35.58
N LYS A 230 4.87 -39.51 -35.91
CA LYS A 230 4.23 -40.08 -37.10
C LYS A 230 2.79 -40.47 -36.81
N GLY A 231 1.94 -40.47 -37.84
CA GLY A 231 0.54 -40.85 -37.71
C GLY A 231 -0.33 -39.72 -37.14
N GLU A 232 -1.58 -40.07 -36.83
CA GLU A 232 -2.54 -39.14 -36.27
C GLU A 232 -2.10 -38.61 -34.88
N PRO A 233 -2.39 -37.33 -34.57
CA PRO A 233 -2.15 -36.78 -33.23
C PRO A 233 -3.07 -37.43 -32.19
N PRO A 234 -2.64 -37.52 -30.92
CA PRO A 234 -3.50 -38.04 -29.85
C PRO A 234 -4.72 -37.13 -29.64
N GLY A 235 -5.93 -37.66 -29.44
CA GLY A 235 -7.14 -36.83 -29.27
C GLY A 235 -7.13 -35.89 -28.05
N GLY A 236 -6.24 -36.15 -27.09
CA GLY A 236 -5.91 -35.19 -26.06
C GLY A 236 -4.81 -35.68 -25.10
N LEU A 237 -4.28 -34.76 -24.31
CA LEU A 237 -3.15 -34.98 -23.41
C LEU A 237 -3.35 -34.25 -22.08
N PRO A 238 -3.05 -34.91 -20.93
CA PRO A 238 -2.99 -34.22 -19.66
C PRO A 238 -1.81 -33.23 -19.66
N TRP A 239 -2.00 -32.08 -19.03
CA TRP A 239 -0.98 -31.05 -18.90
C TRP A 239 -0.97 -30.52 -17.46
N ASP A 240 0.22 -30.50 -16.87
CA ASP A 240 0.50 -30.05 -15.51
C ASP A 240 0.87 -28.57 -15.42
N TRP A 241 0.53 -27.79 -16.45
CA TRP A 241 0.85 -26.37 -16.61
C TRP A 241 2.34 -26.04 -16.75
N LYS A 242 3.22 -27.04 -16.89
CA LYS A 242 4.65 -26.79 -17.06
C LYS A 242 5.05 -26.62 -18.51
N MET A 243 5.96 -25.68 -18.74
CA MET A 243 6.65 -25.45 -20.02
C MET A 243 7.73 -26.52 -20.27
N ASP A 244 8.37 -26.49 -21.43
CA ASP A 244 9.47 -27.42 -21.78
C ASP A 244 10.67 -27.30 -20.82
N ASN A 245 10.86 -26.13 -20.20
CA ASN A 245 11.94 -25.88 -19.24
C ASN A 245 11.62 -26.39 -17.81
N GLY A 246 10.48 -27.04 -17.60
CA GLY A 246 10.05 -27.56 -16.30
C GLY A 246 9.50 -26.53 -15.32
N GLN A 247 9.44 -25.25 -15.70
CA GLN A 247 8.79 -24.20 -14.91
C GLN A 247 7.29 -24.15 -15.24
N TYR A 248 6.48 -23.61 -14.32
CA TYR A 248 5.10 -23.28 -14.62
C TYR A 248 5.01 -22.22 -15.71
N ILE A 249 3.96 -22.32 -16.53
CA ILE A 249 3.63 -21.29 -17.50
C ILE A 249 3.44 -19.94 -16.78
N GLN A 250 3.97 -18.88 -17.39
CA GLN A 250 3.97 -17.58 -16.75
C GLN A 250 2.56 -16.99 -16.73
N GLY A 251 2.12 -16.59 -15.53
CA GLY A 251 0.87 -15.86 -15.37
C GLY A 251 0.96 -14.43 -15.92
N GLY A 252 -0.20 -13.83 -16.18
CA GLY A 252 -0.33 -12.51 -16.80
C GLY A 252 -0.10 -12.49 -18.32
N ASN A 253 0.22 -13.64 -18.92
CA ASN A 253 0.48 -13.77 -20.35
C ASN A 253 -0.62 -14.52 -21.10
N TYR A 254 -0.61 -14.35 -22.42
CA TYR A 254 -1.52 -15.00 -23.35
C TYR A 254 -0.78 -16.00 -24.22
N TYR A 255 -1.44 -17.12 -24.49
CA TYR A 255 -0.88 -18.23 -25.25
C TYR A 255 -1.88 -18.76 -26.27
N VAL A 256 -1.38 -19.42 -27.30
CA VAL A 256 -2.20 -20.04 -28.34
C VAL A 256 -1.68 -21.44 -28.60
N GLY A 257 -2.59 -22.42 -28.58
CA GLY A 257 -2.30 -23.79 -29.01
C GLY A 257 -2.17 -23.82 -30.53
N HIS A 258 -1.16 -24.51 -31.04
CA HIS A 258 -0.88 -24.66 -32.46
C HIS A 258 -0.76 -26.14 -32.79
N ILE A 259 -1.49 -26.58 -33.82
CA ILE A 259 -1.35 -27.91 -34.39
C ILE A 259 -1.00 -27.79 -35.87
N SER A 260 -0.01 -28.56 -36.30
CA SER A 260 0.41 -28.70 -37.69
C SER A 260 0.50 -30.19 -38.03
N VAL A 261 -0.12 -30.59 -39.14
CA VAL A 261 -0.15 -31.97 -39.63
C VAL A 261 0.24 -32.03 -41.08
N THR A 262 0.94 -33.09 -41.47
CA THR A 262 1.28 -33.39 -42.85
C THR A 262 0.68 -34.74 -43.23
N ASP A 263 -0.08 -34.79 -44.31
CA ASP A 263 -0.61 -36.04 -44.86
C ASP A 263 0.41 -36.78 -45.72
N GLU A 264 0.12 -38.03 -46.09
CA GLU A 264 1.00 -38.86 -46.94
C GLU A 264 1.23 -38.30 -48.36
N LEU A 265 0.43 -37.32 -48.81
CA LEU A 265 0.61 -36.63 -50.09
C LEU A 265 1.46 -35.36 -49.95
N GLY A 266 1.92 -35.04 -48.73
CA GLY A 266 2.72 -33.87 -48.41
C GLY A 266 1.90 -32.59 -48.21
N ALA A 267 0.56 -32.67 -48.15
CA ALA A 267 -0.28 -31.52 -47.84
C ALA A 267 -0.17 -31.19 -46.35
N VAL A 268 0.00 -29.90 -46.04
CA VAL A 268 0.14 -29.41 -44.66
C VAL A 268 -1.14 -28.68 -44.25
N GLY A 269 -1.68 -29.06 -43.10
CA GLY A 269 -2.80 -28.38 -42.44
C GLY A 269 -2.37 -27.82 -41.10
N GLU A 270 -2.79 -26.58 -40.81
CA GLU A 270 -2.48 -25.90 -39.55
C GLU A 270 -3.76 -25.33 -38.92
N ALA A 271 -3.81 -25.35 -37.59
CA ALA A 271 -4.88 -24.72 -36.83
C ALA A 271 -4.36 -24.12 -35.53
N TYR A 272 -5.05 -23.08 -35.07
CA TYR A 272 -4.77 -22.38 -33.83
C TYR A 272 -5.99 -22.44 -32.91
N SER A 273 -5.76 -22.56 -31.61
CA SER A 273 -6.83 -22.48 -30.61
C SER A 273 -7.29 -21.03 -30.41
N GLU A 274 -8.37 -20.87 -29.64
CA GLU A 274 -8.63 -19.60 -28.97
C GLU A 274 -7.47 -19.23 -28.02
N THR A 275 -7.35 -17.94 -27.71
CA THR A 275 -6.30 -17.46 -26.81
C THR A 275 -6.54 -17.96 -25.39
N LEU A 276 -5.56 -18.69 -24.85
CA LEU A 276 -5.50 -19.07 -23.46
C LEU A 276 -4.94 -17.89 -22.64
N ALA A 277 -5.74 -17.35 -21.73
CA ALA A 277 -5.29 -16.37 -20.74
C ALA A 277 -4.88 -17.09 -19.45
N VAL A 278 -3.65 -16.87 -18.99
CA VAL A 278 -3.17 -17.40 -17.70
C VAL A 278 -3.24 -16.30 -16.66
N ASN A 279 -4.20 -16.39 -15.75
CA ASN A 279 -4.34 -15.40 -14.68
C ASN A 279 -3.38 -15.71 -13.54
N GLN A 280 -2.56 -14.74 -13.16
CA GLN A 280 -1.78 -14.80 -11.93
C GLN A 280 -2.60 -14.20 -10.79
N VAL A 281 -2.77 -14.97 -9.72
CA VAL A 281 -3.46 -14.52 -8.52
C VAL A 281 -2.48 -14.58 -7.36
N ASP A 282 -2.25 -13.44 -6.72
CA ASP A 282 -1.48 -13.38 -5.49
C ASP A 282 -2.27 -13.97 -4.33
N ARG A 283 -1.60 -14.74 -3.48
CA ARG A 283 -2.15 -15.26 -2.23
C ARG A 283 -1.23 -14.95 -1.06
N VAL A 284 -1.82 -14.74 0.09
CA VAL A 284 -1.08 -14.64 1.35
C VAL A 284 -0.93 -16.04 1.91
N LEU A 285 0.30 -16.57 1.94
CA LEU A 285 0.60 -17.81 2.66
C LEU A 285 1.09 -17.46 4.08
N GLY A 286 0.16 -17.33 5.02
CA GLY A 286 0.44 -16.95 6.41
C GLY A 286 0.04 -15.50 6.73
N ILE A 287 1.00 -14.66 7.13
CA ILE A 287 0.75 -13.26 7.52
C ILE A 287 1.54 -12.31 6.62
N GLU A 288 0.84 -11.46 5.87
CA GLU A 288 1.41 -10.30 5.17
C GLU A 288 1.16 -9.05 6.04
N THR A 289 2.18 -8.21 6.26
CA THR A 289 2.07 -7.04 7.15
C THR A 289 2.43 -5.76 6.42
N MET A 290 1.54 -4.76 6.50
CA MET A 290 1.75 -3.43 5.94
C MET A 290 1.76 -2.38 7.04
N LEU A 291 2.79 -1.53 7.07
CA LEU A 291 2.83 -0.36 7.95
C LEU A 291 1.94 0.74 7.36
N ILE A 292 1.00 1.23 8.17
CA ILE A 292 0.08 2.30 7.75
C ILE A 292 0.52 3.64 8.33
N VAL A 293 0.64 3.74 9.66
CA VAL A 293 0.86 5.02 10.34
C VAL A 293 1.87 4.89 11.47
N ILE A 294 2.71 5.91 11.63
CA ILE A 294 3.54 6.15 12.82
C ILE A 294 2.99 7.38 13.56
N PHE A 295 2.94 7.32 14.89
CA PHE A 295 2.35 8.33 15.75
C PHE A 295 3.37 9.15 16.53
N GLU A 296 2.99 10.39 16.79
CA GLU A 296 3.65 11.22 17.80
C GLU A 296 3.59 10.57 19.19
N PHE A 297 4.51 10.97 20.07
CA PHE A 297 4.58 10.47 21.43
C PHE A 297 3.30 10.74 22.22
N ASP A 298 2.77 9.72 22.91
CA ASP A 298 1.54 9.75 23.73
C ASP A 298 0.32 10.41 23.04
N LYS A 299 0.33 10.40 21.71
CA LYS A 299 -0.74 10.95 20.88
C LYS A 299 -1.18 9.91 19.89
N ASP A 300 -2.37 10.09 19.37
CA ASP A 300 -2.95 9.35 18.29
C ASP A 300 -2.83 10.13 16.95
N ILE A 301 -2.07 11.22 16.91
CA ILE A 301 -1.81 12.01 15.70
C ILE A 301 -0.62 11.41 14.94
N ALA A 302 -0.78 11.23 13.63
CA ALA A 302 0.28 10.73 12.76
C ALA A 302 1.44 11.74 12.72
N ILE A 303 2.68 11.25 12.69
CA ILE A 303 3.87 12.12 12.57
C ILE A 303 3.94 12.84 11.21
N SER A 304 3.29 12.28 10.19
CA SER A 304 3.18 12.88 8.87
C SER A 304 1.84 12.50 8.21
N PRO A 305 1.18 13.45 7.53
CA PRO A 305 0.01 13.16 6.70
C PRO A 305 0.30 12.21 5.53
N TYR A 306 1.58 12.02 5.15
CA TYR A 306 2.01 11.03 4.16
C TYR A 306 1.45 9.64 4.46
N TYR A 307 1.39 9.26 5.74
CA TYR A 307 0.91 7.95 6.14
C TYR A 307 -0.57 7.70 5.79
N HIS A 308 -1.37 8.75 5.59
CA HIS A 308 -2.75 8.62 5.11
C HIS A 308 -2.81 8.01 3.71
N SER A 309 -1.81 8.26 2.85
CA SER A 309 -1.72 7.65 1.52
C SER A 309 -1.67 6.11 1.56
N ARG A 310 -1.14 5.54 2.65
CA ARG A 310 -0.98 4.09 2.82
C ARG A 310 -2.32 3.38 2.97
N MET A 311 -3.34 4.07 3.49
CA MET A 311 -4.66 3.49 3.68
C MET A 311 -5.30 3.09 2.35
N GLU A 312 -5.09 3.88 1.29
CA GLU A 312 -5.57 3.54 -0.04
C GLU A 312 -4.84 2.32 -0.62
N ALA A 313 -3.52 2.24 -0.46
CA ALA A 313 -2.75 1.08 -0.91
C ALA A 313 -3.18 -0.22 -0.19
N VAL A 314 -3.39 -0.15 1.12
CA VAL A 314 -3.94 -1.26 1.91
C VAL A 314 -5.34 -1.65 1.45
N SER A 315 -6.20 -0.65 1.16
CA SER A 315 -7.56 -0.90 0.67
C SER A 315 -7.55 -1.60 -0.69
N ARG A 316 -6.67 -1.19 -1.62
CA ARG A 316 -6.48 -1.87 -2.91
C ARG A 316 -6.03 -3.31 -2.72
N ARG A 317 -5.03 -3.54 -1.87
CA ARG A 317 -4.54 -4.89 -1.58
C ARG A 317 -5.61 -5.79 -0.96
N LEU A 318 -6.41 -5.25 -0.04
CA LEU A 318 -7.56 -5.97 0.52
C LEU A 318 -8.56 -6.36 -0.56
N ILE A 319 -8.96 -5.41 -1.41
CA ILE A 319 -9.92 -5.67 -2.49
C ILE A 319 -9.39 -6.76 -3.43
N ASP A 320 -8.14 -6.63 -3.86
CA ASP A 320 -7.46 -7.61 -4.70
C ASP A 320 -7.47 -9.02 -4.09
N LEU A 321 -7.07 -9.15 -2.82
CA LEU A 321 -7.08 -10.42 -2.11
C LEU A 321 -8.50 -10.98 -1.89
N ALA A 322 -9.50 -10.12 -1.69
CA ALA A 322 -10.87 -10.53 -1.46
C ALA A 322 -11.60 -10.93 -2.76
N GLU A 323 -11.24 -10.34 -3.89
CA GLU A 323 -11.85 -10.66 -5.19
C GLU A 323 -11.27 -11.94 -5.81
N HIS A 324 -10.00 -12.24 -5.54
CA HIS A 324 -9.31 -13.38 -6.14
C HIS A 324 -8.99 -14.51 -5.14
N GLY A 325 -9.16 -14.28 -3.84
CA GLY A 325 -8.94 -15.26 -2.79
C GLY A 325 -10.15 -16.19 -2.60
N GLU A 326 -9.89 -17.50 -2.50
CA GLU A 326 -10.93 -18.49 -2.17
C GLU A 326 -10.98 -18.84 -0.68
N GLU A 327 -9.86 -18.61 -0.01
CA GLU A 327 -9.61 -18.89 1.41
C GLU A 327 -10.21 -17.80 2.29
N LYS A 328 -10.44 -18.14 3.55
CA LYS A 328 -10.93 -17.18 4.54
C LYS A 328 -9.81 -16.19 4.86
N LEU A 329 -10.10 -14.91 4.74
CA LEU A 329 -9.14 -13.83 4.98
C LEU A 329 -9.51 -13.05 6.23
N THR A 330 -8.62 -13.01 7.22
CA THR A 330 -8.73 -12.09 8.35
C THR A 330 -7.78 -10.92 8.14
N VAL A 331 -8.32 -9.71 8.07
CA VAL A 331 -7.53 -8.47 8.01
C VAL A 331 -7.58 -7.79 9.37
N ALA A 332 -6.47 -7.88 10.11
CA ALA A 332 -6.34 -7.31 11.43
C ALA A 332 -5.59 -5.98 11.39
N VAL A 333 -6.24 -4.91 11.83
CA VAL A 333 -5.59 -3.63 12.10
C VAL A 333 -4.99 -3.70 13.49
N THR A 334 -3.66 -3.70 13.60
CA THR A 334 -2.95 -3.92 14.88
C THR A 334 -2.25 -2.64 15.33
N GLY A 335 -2.61 -2.15 16.51
CA GLY A 335 -2.01 -0.97 17.12
C GLY A 335 -0.90 -1.35 18.09
N HIS A 336 0.13 -0.51 18.13
CA HIS A 336 1.33 -0.72 18.95
C HIS A 336 1.71 0.59 19.66
N THR A 337 2.44 0.47 20.77
CA THR A 337 3.03 1.59 21.50
C THR A 337 4.50 1.34 21.77
N ASP A 338 5.22 2.37 22.21
CA ASP A 338 6.51 2.16 22.87
C ASP A 338 6.32 1.70 24.33
N ILE A 339 7.44 1.45 25.01
CA ILE A 339 7.48 0.95 26.39
C ILE A 339 7.22 2.02 27.46
N ILE A 340 7.22 3.31 27.10
CA ILE A 340 7.07 4.41 28.05
C ILE A 340 5.61 4.50 28.46
N GLY A 341 5.33 4.60 29.77
CA GLY A 341 3.98 4.67 30.32
C GLY A 341 3.51 3.39 31.01
N LEU A 342 2.29 3.43 31.54
CA LEU A 342 1.68 2.27 32.21
C LEU A 342 1.22 1.24 31.17
N SER A 343 1.53 -0.05 31.39
CA SER A 343 1.17 -1.12 30.45
C SER A 343 -0.32 -1.13 30.08
N ARG A 344 -1.20 -0.90 31.05
CA ARG A 344 -2.65 -0.80 30.82
C ARG A 344 -3.01 0.37 29.89
N ARG A 345 -2.44 1.56 30.11
CA ARG A 345 -2.71 2.73 29.26
C ARG A 345 -2.17 2.51 27.85
N ASN A 346 -0.99 1.91 27.72
CA ASN A 346 -0.40 1.55 26.43
C ASN A 346 -1.28 0.54 25.67
N GLN A 347 -1.85 -0.44 26.37
CA GLN A 347 -2.79 -1.37 25.79
C GLN A 347 -4.07 -0.67 25.30
N GLU A 348 -4.67 0.19 26.13
CA GLU A 348 -5.84 0.98 25.77
C GLU A 348 -5.56 1.91 24.57
N LEU A 349 -4.45 2.65 24.58
CA LEU A 349 -4.05 3.55 23.49
C LEU A 349 -3.79 2.79 22.18
N SER A 350 -3.16 1.61 22.25
CA SER A 350 -2.93 0.78 21.07
C SER A 350 -4.25 0.31 20.43
N MET A 351 -5.25 -0.03 21.25
CA MET A 351 -6.59 -0.41 20.80
C MET A 351 -7.39 0.78 20.25
N GLU A 352 -7.27 1.97 20.88
CA GLU A 352 -7.88 3.21 20.38
C GLU A 352 -7.36 3.54 18.96
N ARG A 353 -6.03 3.46 18.77
CA ARG A 353 -5.38 3.67 17.46
C ARG A 353 -5.86 2.67 16.41
N SER A 354 -5.91 1.37 16.73
CA SER A 354 -6.34 0.36 15.75
C SER A 354 -7.81 0.45 15.38
N LYS A 355 -8.70 0.70 16.34
CA LYS A 355 -10.14 0.93 16.06
C LYS A 355 -10.36 2.11 15.14
N ARG A 356 -9.60 3.19 15.32
CA ARG A 356 -9.69 4.35 14.44
C ARG A 356 -9.22 4.01 13.03
N GLU A 357 -8.04 3.41 12.89
CA GLU A 357 -7.54 3.07 11.54
C GLU A 357 -8.44 2.03 10.85
N LEU A 358 -9.10 1.14 11.60
CA LEU A 358 -10.14 0.26 11.05
C LEU A 358 -11.35 1.04 10.54
N LYS A 359 -11.80 2.07 11.27
CA LYS A 359 -12.88 2.97 10.81
C LYS A 359 -12.47 3.68 9.52
N ASN A 360 -11.23 4.17 9.44
CA ASN A 360 -10.69 4.80 8.23
C ASN A 360 -10.68 3.80 7.07
N LEU A 361 -10.14 2.59 7.28
CA LEU A 361 -10.12 1.52 6.27
C LEU A 361 -11.51 1.23 5.72
N LYS A 362 -12.53 1.09 6.58
CA LYS A 362 -13.93 0.88 6.15
C LYS A 362 -14.44 2.02 5.27
N VAL A 363 -14.12 3.28 5.59
CA VAL A 363 -14.50 4.43 4.75
C VAL A 363 -13.83 4.34 3.38
N TYR A 364 -12.53 4.07 3.31
CA TYR A 364 -11.84 3.90 2.03
C TYR A 364 -12.45 2.78 1.19
N LEU A 365 -12.67 1.60 1.79
CA LEU A 365 -13.27 0.45 1.10
C LEU A 365 -14.63 0.81 0.51
N ARG A 366 -15.51 1.47 1.27
CA ARG A 366 -16.82 1.90 0.77
C ARG A 366 -16.71 2.80 -0.44
N TYR A 367 -15.85 3.83 -0.40
CA TYR A 367 -15.70 4.75 -1.53
C TYR A 367 -15.03 4.09 -2.74
N MET A 368 -14.07 3.19 -2.52
CA MET A 368 -13.39 2.47 -3.61
C MET A 368 -14.29 1.44 -4.30
N LEU A 369 -15.15 0.77 -3.52
CA LEU A 369 -16.13 -0.20 -4.01
C LEU A 369 -17.46 0.46 -4.42
N ASN A 370 -17.57 1.78 -4.30
CA ASN A 370 -18.79 2.56 -4.57
C ASN A 370 -20.02 2.03 -3.80
N LEU A 371 -19.84 1.71 -2.52
CA LEU A 371 -20.87 1.17 -1.64
C LEU A 371 -21.58 2.29 -0.85
N PRO A 372 -22.92 2.26 -0.74
CA PRO A 372 -23.69 3.35 -0.17
C PRO A 372 -23.49 3.51 1.35
N ASP A 373 -23.35 2.40 2.09
CA ASP A 373 -23.32 2.38 3.56
C ASP A 373 -22.44 1.24 4.10
N GLU A 374 -22.33 1.19 5.44
CA GLU A 374 -21.55 0.15 6.13
C GLU A 374 -22.18 -1.24 6.02
N ALA A 375 -23.51 -1.34 5.92
CA ALA A 375 -24.18 -2.63 5.77
C ALA A 375 -23.87 -3.27 4.41
N ALA A 376 -23.79 -2.47 3.35
CA ALA A 376 -23.35 -2.92 2.03
C ALA A 376 -21.89 -3.39 2.05
N LEU A 377 -21.01 -2.72 2.80
CA LEU A 377 -19.63 -3.17 2.99
C LEU A 377 -19.56 -4.49 3.76
N ASP A 378 -20.26 -4.60 4.88
CA ASP A 378 -20.27 -5.83 5.70
C ASP A 378 -20.80 -7.02 4.88
N LYS A 379 -21.82 -6.79 4.04
CA LYS A 379 -22.31 -7.80 3.09
C LYS A 379 -21.23 -8.19 2.06
N TRP A 380 -20.59 -7.21 1.42
CA TRP A 380 -19.53 -7.45 0.42
C TRP A 380 -18.36 -8.26 1.00
N LEU A 381 -17.97 -7.95 2.24
CA LEU A 381 -16.92 -8.67 2.98
C LEU A 381 -17.35 -10.10 3.31
N SER A 382 -18.58 -10.28 3.80
CA SER A 382 -19.12 -11.60 4.15
C SER A 382 -19.21 -12.52 2.93
N GLU A 383 -19.66 -12.01 1.78
CA GLU A 383 -19.74 -12.78 0.53
C GLU A 383 -18.36 -13.29 0.07
N ARG A 384 -17.29 -12.57 0.42
CA ARG A 384 -15.90 -12.90 0.11
C ARG A 384 -15.12 -13.53 1.27
N LYS A 385 -15.84 -13.97 2.32
CA LYS A 385 -15.25 -14.60 3.52
C LYS A 385 -14.15 -13.75 4.18
N VAL A 386 -14.27 -12.43 4.11
CA VAL A 386 -13.32 -11.49 4.70
C VAL A 386 -13.83 -11.01 6.06
N THR A 387 -12.97 -11.08 7.07
CA THR A 387 -13.25 -10.54 8.42
C THR A 387 -12.28 -9.40 8.74
N LEU A 388 -12.81 -8.27 9.18
CA LEU A 388 -11.98 -7.15 9.65
C LEU A 388 -11.97 -7.10 11.17
N THR A 389 -10.77 -7.00 11.77
CA THR A 389 -10.61 -6.91 13.23
C THR A 389 -9.70 -5.75 13.62
N ALA A 390 -9.86 -5.26 14.85
CA ALA A 390 -8.95 -4.29 15.47
C ALA A 390 -8.35 -4.90 16.73
N GLU A 391 -7.03 -4.88 16.82
CA GLU A 391 -6.26 -5.46 17.91
C GLU A 391 -5.28 -4.41 18.48
N GLY A 392 -5.00 -4.51 19.78
CA GLY A 392 -4.01 -3.69 20.46
C GLY A 392 -2.96 -4.61 21.08
N TYR A 393 -1.67 -4.33 20.83
CA TYR A 393 -0.56 -5.12 21.37
C TYR A 393 0.31 -4.35 22.35
N GLY A 394 0.00 -3.08 22.62
CA GLY A 394 0.83 -2.22 23.46
C GLY A 394 2.31 -2.29 23.04
N PRO A 395 3.26 -2.46 23.99
CA PRO A 395 4.69 -2.54 23.70
C PRO A 395 5.22 -3.95 23.40
N GLU A 396 4.37 -4.98 23.43
CA GLU A 396 4.82 -6.38 23.49
C GLU A 396 5.42 -6.92 22.18
N LYS A 397 5.10 -6.28 21.05
CA LYS A 397 5.57 -6.69 19.71
C LYS A 397 6.41 -5.58 19.06
N PRO A 398 7.70 -5.47 19.39
CA PRO A 398 8.64 -4.58 18.70
C PRO A 398 8.59 -4.76 17.18
N TYR A 399 8.77 -3.67 16.43
CA TYR A 399 8.76 -3.75 14.97
C TYR A 399 10.00 -4.48 14.44
N THR A 400 9.78 -5.49 13.59
CA THR A 400 10.84 -6.21 12.89
C THR A 400 10.65 -6.10 11.37
N LEU A 401 11.78 -6.02 10.66
CA LEU A 401 11.83 -6.02 9.21
C LEU A 401 12.49 -7.31 8.75
N LYS A 402 11.82 -8.07 7.88
CA LYS A 402 12.42 -9.21 7.19
C LYS A 402 13.05 -8.73 5.90
N LYS A 403 14.34 -8.99 5.71
CA LYS A 403 15.11 -8.64 4.51
C LYS A 403 15.75 -9.89 3.94
N MET A 404 15.56 -10.16 2.65
CA MET A 404 16.30 -11.22 1.97
C MET A 404 17.70 -10.73 1.60
N ARG A 405 18.70 -11.55 1.88
CA ARG A 405 20.08 -11.36 1.47
C ARG A 405 20.26 -11.81 0.01
N GLU A 406 21.38 -11.42 -0.59
CA GLU A 406 21.70 -11.80 -1.98
C GLU A 406 21.82 -13.32 -2.17
N ASP A 407 22.09 -14.05 -1.10
CA ASP A 407 22.17 -15.53 -1.06
C ASP A 407 20.81 -16.23 -0.90
N GLY A 408 19.70 -15.48 -0.87
CA GLY A 408 18.35 -16.01 -0.72
C GLY A 408 17.93 -16.29 0.73
N THR A 409 18.79 -16.07 1.73
CA THR A 409 18.43 -16.22 3.15
C THR A 409 17.64 -15.02 3.66
N ILE A 410 16.72 -15.25 4.61
CA ILE A 410 15.93 -14.19 5.25
C ILE A 410 16.62 -13.76 6.55
N GLU A 411 17.00 -12.49 6.62
CA GLU A 411 17.48 -11.83 7.82
C GLU A 411 16.34 -11.04 8.47
N GLU A 412 16.11 -11.25 9.76
CA GLU A 412 15.17 -10.45 10.54
C GLU A 412 15.95 -9.38 11.33
N LYS A 413 15.63 -8.11 11.07
CA LYS A 413 16.23 -6.96 11.76
C LYS A 413 15.19 -6.30 12.65
N ILE A 414 15.48 -6.21 13.94
CA ILE A 414 14.68 -5.41 14.87
C ILE A 414 14.92 -3.93 14.57
N LEU A 415 13.86 -3.23 14.16
CA LEU A 415 13.86 -1.78 14.00
C LEU A 415 13.26 -1.09 15.22
N GLY A 416 12.29 -1.73 15.87
CA GLY A 416 11.61 -1.25 17.06
C GLY A 416 12.35 -1.49 18.37
N ASP A 417 13.66 -1.30 18.44
CA ASP A 417 14.39 -1.47 19.71
C ASP A 417 14.01 -0.36 20.70
N ASN A 418 13.25 -0.69 21.74
CA ASN A 418 12.80 0.26 22.77
C ASN A 418 13.95 0.92 23.56
N LYS A 419 15.18 0.39 23.49
CA LYS A 419 16.36 1.04 24.09
C LYS A 419 16.73 2.34 23.37
N LEU A 420 16.44 2.42 22.08
CA LEU A 420 16.79 3.55 21.22
C LEU A 420 15.56 4.45 20.98
N PRO A 421 15.70 5.79 20.95
CA PRO A 421 14.60 6.70 20.63
C PRO A 421 13.93 6.36 19.29
N GLU A 422 14.71 6.14 18.23
CA GLU A 422 14.21 5.76 16.91
C GLU A 422 13.41 4.45 16.93
N GLY A 423 13.83 3.48 17.75
CA GLY A 423 13.11 2.22 17.92
C GLY A 423 11.80 2.38 18.69
N ARG A 424 11.76 3.29 19.68
CA ARG A 424 10.49 3.67 20.34
C ARG A 424 9.55 4.39 19.38
N GLU A 425 10.09 5.27 18.52
CA GLU A 425 9.28 5.98 17.53
C GLU A 425 8.57 5.04 16.58
N ILE A 426 9.30 4.12 15.96
CA ILE A 426 8.69 3.16 15.04
C ILE A 426 7.76 2.18 15.76
N ASN A 427 7.91 1.98 17.08
CA ASN A 427 6.98 1.16 17.85
C ASN A 427 5.61 1.82 18.05
N ARG A 428 5.51 3.15 17.99
CA ARG A 428 4.24 3.87 18.00
C ARG A 428 3.58 3.82 16.63
N ARG A 429 3.07 2.65 16.24
CA ARG A 429 2.57 2.40 14.89
C ARG A 429 1.21 1.71 14.85
N VAL A 430 0.59 1.75 13.69
CA VAL A 430 -0.48 0.81 13.30
C VAL A 430 -0.04 0.04 12.06
N LEU A 431 -0.26 -1.27 12.10
CA LEU A 431 -0.06 -2.18 10.99
C LEU A 431 -1.42 -2.71 10.51
N VAL A 432 -1.47 -3.18 9.27
CA VAL A 432 -2.48 -4.11 8.81
C VAL A 432 -1.83 -5.45 8.52
N GLU A 433 -2.40 -6.49 9.09
CA GLU A 433 -1.99 -7.88 8.94
C GLU A 433 -3.07 -8.63 8.15
N PHE A 434 -2.72 -9.08 6.96
CA PHE A 434 -3.55 -10.01 6.18
C PHE A 434 -3.18 -11.42 6.61
N ARG A 435 -4.15 -12.16 7.16
CA ARG A 435 -3.98 -13.50 7.71
C ARG A 435 -4.90 -14.45 6.93
N ALA A 436 -4.31 -15.30 6.08
CA ALA A 436 -5.04 -16.37 5.42
C ALA A 436 -5.04 -17.63 6.30
N GLU A 437 -6.20 -18.29 6.38
CA GLU A 437 -6.39 -19.55 7.13
C GLU A 437 -6.23 -20.79 6.25
#